data_AF-A0A3N4MD49-F1
#
_entry.id   AF-A0A3N4MD49-F1
#
_cell.length_a   1.000
_cell.length_b   1.000
_cell.length_c   1.000
_cell.angle_alpha   90.00
_cell.angle_beta   90.00
_cell.angle_gamma   90.00
#
_symmetry.space_group_name_H-M   'P 1'
#
loop_
_entity.id
_entity.type
_entity.pdbx_description
1 polymer ?
#
loop_
_entity_poly.entity_id
_entity_poly.type
_entity_poly.pdbx_seq_one_letter_code
_entity_poly.pdbx_strand_id
1 'polypeptide(L)'
;MRKKTVIMLLGGMVASTAYAQNENPSAPYEQKIAGSDVTIKMVPIKAGEFLLGSPDKEPGRNADEGPQKKVKIDAFWMGAYELTFDQYDLYADKDKDQTPLPDGMTRPSPPYIDLTLGMGKSGGFPANSMSQYGALMYCRWLYNKTGIFYRLPTEAEWEYACRAGSTTAYPFGNDAAQLKDYGWTVENSTEVYHKVGELKPNAWGLYDMLGNVGEWTMDQYDEEAYKKAEAANPWNKPTDKTPRTVKGGHYLEPATAARSASRLKSDEAWNDRDPQIPKSKWWNADAPFIGFRIVRPVKQPTKAEAEKFFADAIDQFVGAR
;
A
#
# COMPACT_ATOMS: atom_id res chain seq x y z
N MET A 1 -33.03 60.64 -22.36
CA MET A 1 -32.75 59.79 -21.18
C MET A 1 -32.04 58.52 -21.63
N ARG A 2 -30.73 58.41 -21.42
CA ARG A 2 -29.95 57.19 -21.72
C ARG A 2 -30.02 56.24 -20.52
N LYS A 3 -30.63 55.06 -20.68
CA LYS A 3 -30.57 53.98 -19.69
C LYS A 3 -29.21 53.30 -19.79
N LYS A 4 -28.43 53.32 -18.71
CA LYS A 4 -27.21 52.51 -18.57
C LYS A 4 -27.60 51.17 -17.96
N THR A 5 -27.39 50.09 -18.69
CA THR A 5 -27.48 48.72 -18.18
C THR A 5 -26.17 48.38 -17.49
N VAL A 6 -26.23 48.05 -16.19
CA VAL A 6 -25.10 47.53 -15.43
C VAL A 6 -25.21 46.01 -15.44
N ILE A 7 -24.21 45.33 -16.02
CA ILE A 7 -24.07 43.88 -15.96
C ILE A 7 -23.21 43.57 -14.73
N MET A 8 -23.81 42.92 -13.73
CA MET A 8 -23.08 42.34 -12.59
C MET A 8 -22.53 40.98 -13.01
N LEU A 9 -21.21 40.85 -13.09
CA LEU A 9 -20.54 39.55 -13.15
C LEU A 9 -20.52 38.95 -11.74
N LEU A 10 -21.28 37.89 -11.51
CA LEU A 10 -21.12 37.02 -10.34
C LEU A 10 -19.84 36.20 -10.53
N GLY A 11 -18.77 36.58 -9.84
CA GLY A 11 -17.62 35.71 -9.63
C GLY A 11 -17.98 34.61 -8.64
N GLY A 12 -18.14 33.37 -9.13
CA GLY A 12 -18.30 32.20 -8.26
C GLY A 12 -16.98 31.92 -7.53
N MET A 13 -16.96 32.12 -6.21
CA MET A 13 -15.91 31.57 -5.36
C MET A 13 -16.08 30.04 -5.32
N VAL A 14 -15.12 29.33 -5.91
CA VAL A 14 -14.93 27.90 -5.62
C VAL A 14 -14.37 27.83 -4.20
N ALA A 15 -15.20 27.42 -3.24
CA ALA A 15 -14.77 27.16 -1.88
C ALA A 15 -13.88 25.91 -1.88
N SER A 16 -12.57 26.10 -1.91
CA SER A 16 -11.62 25.07 -1.54
C SER A 16 -11.78 24.79 -0.05
N THR A 17 -12.40 23.66 0.28
CA THR A 17 -12.44 23.15 1.65
C THR A 17 -11.00 22.80 2.07
N ALA A 18 -10.36 23.72 2.78
CA ALA A 18 -9.14 23.43 3.50
C ALA A 18 -9.49 22.48 4.65
N TYR A 19 -9.15 21.19 4.50
CA TYR A 19 -9.18 20.26 5.62
C TYR A 19 -8.12 20.70 6.63
N ALA A 20 -8.57 21.27 7.75
CA ALA A 20 -7.71 21.53 8.89
C ALA A 20 -6.98 20.23 9.26
N GLN A 21 -5.64 20.29 9.31
CA GLN A 21 -4.78 19.18 9.70
C GLN A 21 -5.00 18.89 11.19
N ASN A 22 -5.95 18.02 11.49
CA ASN A 22 -6.14 17.52 12.83
C ASN A 22 -4.96 16.58 13.14
N GLU A 23 -4.09 16.95 14.08
CA GLU A 23 -2.88 16.19 14.44
C GLU A 23 -3.19 14.79 14.99
N ASN A 24 -4.45 14.51 15.32
CA ASN A 24 -4.93 13.21 15.76
C ASN A 24 -6.05 12.69 14.84
N PRO A 25 -5.78 11.64 14.05
CA PRO A 25 -6.78 11.01 13.21
C PRO A 25 -7.78 10.26 14.12
N SER A 26 -9.07 10.62 14.06
CA SER A 26 -10.04 10.25 15.10
C SER A 26 -11.13 9.27 14.66
N ALA A 27 -11.51 9.27 13.38
CA ALA A 27 -12.55 8.38 12.85
C ALA A 27 -12.24 8.00 11.39
N PRO A 28 -12.58 6.77 10.95
CA PRO A 28 -12.46 6.38 9.55
C PRO A 28 -13.22 7.31 8.61
N TYR A 29 -12.73 7.47 7.38
CA TYR A 29 -13.40 8.27 6.35
C TYR A 29 -13.26 7.63 4.96
N GLU A 30 -14.11 8.05 4.03
CA GLU A 30 -14.06 7.64 2.62
C GLU A 30 -13.36 8.71 1.79
N GLN A 31 -12.19 8.40 1.24
CA GLN A 31 -11.49 9.26 0.29
C GLN A 31 -12.05 9.05 -1.12
N LYS A 32 -12.86 9.99 -1.62
CA LYS A 32 -13.29 9.98 -3.02
C LYS A 32 -12.10 10.25 -3.96
N ILE A 33 -11.97 9.45 -5.01
CA ILE A 33 -10.98 9.65 -6.08
C ILE A 33 -11.57 10.64 -7.10
N ALA A 34 -10.93 11.80 -7.26
CA ALA A 34 -11.41 12.88 -8.11
C ALA A 34 -11.65 12.41 -9.55
N GLY A 35 -12.83 12.72 -10.10
CA GLY A 35 -13.22 12.31 -11.45
C GLY A 35 -13.89 10.93 -11.54
N SER A 36 -14.20 10.28 -10.40
CA SER A 36 -14.90 8.99 -10.34
C SER A 36 -15.85 8.94 -9.13
N ASP A 37 -16.66 7.88 -9.04
CA ASP A 37 -17.44 7.56 -7.82
C ASP A 37 -16.77 6.53 -6.91
N VAL A 38 -15.52 6.15 -7.22
CA VAL A 38 -14.74 5.21 -6.42
C VAL A 38 -14.18 5.91 -5.18
N THR A 39 -14.25 5.24 -4.05
CA THR A 39 -13.68 5.70 -2.78
C THR A 39 -12.63 4.74 -2.24
N ILE A 40 -11.76 5.25 -1.36
CA ILE A 40 -10.83 4.47 -0.56
C ILE A 40 -11.16 4.73 0.91
N LYS A 41 -11.56 3.68 1.64
CA LYS A 41 -11.79 3.75 3.07
C LYS A 41 -10.47 3.85 3.82
N MET A 42 -10.27 4.95 4.53
CA MET A 42 -9.07 5.22 5.32
C MET A 42 -9.37 5.09 6.81
N VAL A 43 -8.50 4.38 7.52
CA VAL A 43 -8.61 4.09 8.97
C VAL A 43 -7.50 4.85 9.71
N PRO A 44 -7.82 5.50 10.85
CA PRO A 44 -6.83 6.20 11.66
C PRO A 44 -5.92 5.22 12.39
N ILE A 45 -4.61 5.37 12.26
CA ILE A 45 -3.60 4.63 13.01
C ILE A 45 -2.95 5.61 13.99
N LYS A 46 -3.15 5.35 15.29
CA LYS A 46 -2.64 6.23 16.35
C LYS A 46 -1.14 6.06 16.51
N ALA A 47 -0.44 7.16 16.81
CA ALA A 47 0.95 7.10 17.20
C ALA A 47 1.15 6.20 18.42
N GLY A 48 2.28 5.50 18.48
CA GLY A 48 2.57 4.60 19.59
C GLY A 48 3.96 3.97 19.48
N GLU A 49 4.23 3.06 20.41
CA GLU A 49 5.46 2.28 20.43
C GLU A 49 5.11 0.80 20.42
N PHE A 50 5.93 0.00 19.74
CA PHE A 50 5.77 -1.46 19.72
C PHE A 50 7.11 -2.16 19.55
N LEU A 51 7.12 -3.48 19.72
CA LEU A 51 8.25 -4.34 19.41
C LEU A 51 8.15 -4.79 17.95
N LEU A 52 8.99 -4.23 17.10
CA LEU A 52 9.19 -4.66 15.72
C LEU A 52 9.89 -6.03 15.70
N GLY A 53 9.33 -6.98 14.97
CA GLY A 53 9.85 -8.35 14.83
C GLY A 53 9.30 -9.37 15.82
N SER A 54 9.83 -10.58 15.77
CA SER A 54 9.33 -11.73 16.53
C SER A 54 10.29 -12.18 17.66
N PRO A 55 9.76 -12.65 18.80
CA PRO A 55 10.57 -13.26 19.85
C PRO A 55 11.34 -14.48 19.34
N ASP A 56 12.55 -14.72 19.85
CA ASP A 56 13.44 -15.81 19.40
C ASP A 56 12.80 -17.22 19.42
N LYS A 57 11.79 -17.41 20.28
CA LYS A 57 11.09 -18.70 20.48
C LYS A 57 9.69 -18.73 19.87
N GLU A 58 9.29 -17.71 19.09
CA GLU A 58 8.00 -17.72 18.39
C GLU A 58 7.98 -18.86 17.35
N PRO A 59 6.99 -19.77 17.40
CA PRO A 59 6.90 -20.84 16.42
C PRO A 59 6.76 -20.31 15.00
N GLY A 60 7.52 -20.87 14.05
CA GLY A 60 7.49 -20.47 12.64
C GLY A 60 8.28 -19.21 12.31
N ARG A 61 8.97 -18.58 13.29
CA ARG A 61 9.87 -17.44 13.10
C ARG A 61 10.99 -17.74 12.10
N ASN A 62 11.26 -16.80 11.20
CA ASN A 62 12.46 -16.76 10.37
C ASN A 62 13.61 -15.98 11.03
N ALA A 63 14.85 -16.22 10.57
CA ALA A 63 16.05 -15.64 11.17
C ALA A 63 16.10 -14.10 11.09
N ASP A 64 15.55 -13.55 10.00
CA ASP A 64 15.53 -12.13 9.62
C ASP A 64 14.43 -11.31 10.30
N GLU A 65 13.65 -11.92 11.20
CA GLU A 65 12.57 -11.26 11.94
C GLU A 65 13.04 -10.69 13.29
N GLY A 66 14.36 -10.62 13.51
CA GLY A 66 14.90 -10.11 14.77
C GLY A 66 16.29 -9.47 14.64
N PRO A 67 16.86 -9.01 15.75
CA PRO A 67 16.29 -9.04 17.10
C PRO A 67 15.09 -8.09 17.23
N GLN A 68 14.20 -8.35 18.20
CA GLN A 68 13.10 -7.42 18.45
C GLN A 68 13.64 -6.04 18.84
N LYS A 69 13.05 -5.00 18.25
CA LYS A 69 13.38 -3.60 18.55
C LYS A 69 12.16 -2.84 18.99
N LYS A 70 12.29 -2.10 20.09
CA LYS A 70 11.29 -1.12 20.48
C LYS A 70 11.41 0.09 19.56
N VAL A 71 10.36 0.37 18.80
CA VAL A 71 10.31 1.50 17.86
C VAL A 71 9.06 2.33 18.09
N LYS A 72 9.15 3.62 17.79
CA LYS A 72 8.03 4.57 17.81
C LYS A 72 7.52 4.77 16.39
N ILE A 73 6.19 4.75 16.23
CA ILE A 73 5.49 5.04 14.98
C ILE A 73 4.61 6.27 15.19
N ASP A 74 4.73 7.26 14.31
CA ASP A 74 3.86 8.43 14.32
C ASP A 74 2.45 8.09 13.84
N ALA A 75 1.50 9.00 14.06
CA ALA A 75 0.13 8.78 13.61
C ALA A 75 0.04 8.93 12.08
N PHE A 76 -0.73 8.05 11.45
CA PHE A 76 -1.00 8.07 10.01
C PHE A 76 -2.39 7.52 9.72
N TRP A 77 -2.79 7.56 8.46
CA TRP A 77 -3.99 6.89 7.96
C TRP A 77 -3.58 5.73 7.06
N MET A 78 -4.29 4.61 7.15
CA MET A 78 -4.05 3.43 6.31
C MET A 78 -5.34 3.02 5.59
N GLY A 79 -5.22 2.54 4.36
CA GLY A 79 -6.34 1.90 3.67
C GLY A 79 -6.87 0.73 4.51
N ALA A 80 -8.20 0.68 4.71
CA ALA A 80 -8.85 -0.39 5.48
C ALA A 80 -8.62 -1.78 4.86
N TYR A 81 -8.41 -1.79 3.54
CA TYR A 81 -8.27 -2.95 2.69
C TYR A 81 -6.99 -2.83 1.85
N GLU A 82 -6.59 -3.93 1.22
CA GLU A 82 -5.72 -3.86 0.05
C GLU A 82 -6.35 -2.96 -1.02
N LEU A 83 -5.53 -2.30 -1.83
CA LEU A 83 -6.03 -1.52 -2.95
C LEU A 83 -6.69 -2.45 -3.96
N THR A 84 -7.91 -2.13 -4.36
CA THR A 84 -8.72 -2.97 -5.27
C THR A 84 -8.45 -2.66 -6.73
N PHE A 85 -8.77 -3.58 -7.63
CA PHE A 85 -8.75 -3.32 -9.08
C PHE A 85 -9.68 -2.16 -9.47
N ASP A 86 -10.83 -2.01 -8.81
CA ASP A 86 -11.75 -0.89 -9.06
C ASP A 86 -11.08 0.48 -8.79
N GLN A 87 -10.14 0.53 -7.84
CA GLN A 87 -9.37 1.73 -7.50
C GLN A 87 -8.10 1.87 -8.35
N TYR A 88 -7.39 0.77 -8.62
CA TYR A 88 -6.14 0.77 -9.38
C TYR A 88 -6.36 1.04 -10.87
N ASP A 89 -7.44 0.51 -11.44
CA ASP A 89 -7.75 0.68 -12.87
C ASP A 89 -8.02 2.14 -13.25
N LEU A 90 -8.46 2.99 -12.31
CA LEU A 90 -8.57 4.43 -12.58
C LEU A 90 -7.23 5.07 -12.94
N TYR A 91 -6.13 4.49 -12.46
CA TYR A 91 -4.78 4.89 -12.82
C TYR A 91 -4.27 4.12 -14.04
N ALA A 92 -4.43 2.80 -14.06
CA ALA A 92 -3.85 1.94 -15.07
C ALA A 92 -4.54 2.06 -16.44
N ASP A 93 -5.85 2.31 -16.45
CA ASP A 93 -6.64 2.50 -17.67
C ASP A 93 -6.81 3.99 -17.96
N LYS A 94 -6.15 4.47 -19.02
CA LYS A 94 -6.20 5.87 -19.44
C LYS A 94 -7.63 6.34 -19.77
N ASP A 95 -8.53 5.44 -20.19
CA ASP A 95 -9.88 5.80 -20.63
C ASP A 95 -10.81 5.97 -19.42
N LYS A 96 -10.46 5.37 -18.27
CA LYS A 96 -11.12 5.59 -16.99
C LYS A 96 -10.66 6.88 -16.30
N ASP A 97 -9.49 7.40 -16.68
CA ASP A 97 -8.96 8.63 -16.14
C ASP A 97 -9.34 9.87 -16.97
N GLN A 98 -10.50 10.45 -16.66
CA GLN A 98 -11.07 11.59 -17.40
C GLN A 98 -10.48 12.96 -17.00
N THR A 99 -9.50 12.97 -16.09
CA THR A 99 -9.01 14.18 -15.44
C THR A 99 -7.60 14.51 -15.95
N PRO A 100 -7.31 15.78 -16.32
CA PRO A 100 -5.97 16.16 -16.78
C PRO A 100 -4.89 15.81 -15.75
N LEU A 101 -3.76 15.29 -16.24
CA LEU A 101 -2.57 15.00 -15.43
C LEU A 101 -1.41 15.93 -15.83
N PRO A 102 -0.44 16.16 -14.93
CA PRO A 102 0.80 16.85 -15.29
C PRO A 102 1.52 16.15 -16.44
N ASP A 103 2.23 16.94 -17.25
CA ASP A 103 3.09 16.42 -18.31
C ASP A 103 4.15 15.47 -17.73
N GLY A 104 4.43 14.38 -18.44
CA GLY A 104 5.35 13.33 -17.99
C GLY A 104 4.78 12.31 -17.00
N MET A 105 3.51 12.41 -16.56
CA MET A 105 2.88 11.32 -15.81
C MET A 105 2.62 10.11 -16.73
N THR A 106 3.31 9.01 -16.46
CA THR A 106 3.20 7.76 -17.22
C THR A 106 2.29 6.75 -16.52
N ARG A 107 1.78 5.78 -17.29
CA ARG A 107 0.94 4.68 -16.83
C ARG A 107 1.53 3.34 -17.26
N PRO A 108 1.16 2.21 -16.62
CA PRO A 108 1.50 0.90 -17.13
C PRO A 108 0.98 0.71 -18.56
N SER A 109 1.79 0.07 -19.40
CA SER A 109 1.31 -0.46 -20.67
C SER A 109 0.26 -1.55 -20.39
N PRO A 110 -0.82 -1.63 -21.19
CA PRO A 110 -1.77 -2.74 -21.07
C PRO A 110 -1.04 -4.08 -21.15
N PRO A 111 -1.29 -5.02 -20.22
CA PRO A 111 -0.61 -6.31 -20.23
C PRO A 111 -1.08 -7.15 -21.42
N TYR A 112 -0.18 -7.99 -21.95
CA TYR A 112 -0.49 -8.92 -23.06
C TYR A 112 -1.40 -10.08 -22.63
N ILE A 113 -1.45 -10.37 -21.34
CA ILE A 113 -2.28 -11.40 -20.73
C ILE A 113 -3.14 -10.79 -19.63
N ASP A 114 -4.26 -11.44 -19.33
CA ASP A 114 -5.02 -11.11 -18.13
C ASP A 114 -4.29 -11.60 -16.89
N LEU A 115 -3.64 -10.68 -16.17
CA LEU A 115 -2.87 -10.97 -14.97
C LEU A 115 -3.74 -11.38 -13.77
N THR A 116 -5.08 -11.27 -13.89
CA THR A 116 -6.00 -11.77 -12.87
C THR A 116 -6.10 -13.30 -12.88
N LEU A 117 -5.59 -13.94 -13.94
CA LEU A 117 -5.64 -15.38 -14.18
C LEU A 117 -7.06 -15.97 -14.10
N GLY A 118 -8.08 -15.13 -14.35
CA GLY A 118 -9.48 -15.52 -14.28
C GLY A 118 -10.06 -15.63 -12.86
N MET A 119 -9.33 -15.22 -11.83
CA MET A 119 -9.78 -15.33 -10.42
C MET A 119 -10.74 -14.20 -10.01
N GLY A 120 -10.69 -13.04 -10.66
CA GLY A 120 -11.61 -11.93 -10.42
C GLY A 120 -10.94 -10.55 -10.50
N LYS A 121 -11.69 -9.51 -10.89
CA LYS A 121 -11.13 -8.15 -11.04
C LYS A 121 -12.06 -6.99 -10.72
N SER A 122 -13.26 -7.27 -10.22
CA SER A 122 -14.28 -6.24 -10.01
C SER A 122 -15.14 -6.50 -8.79
N GLY A 123 -15.64 -5.43 -8.18
CA GLY A 123 -16.45 -5.51 -6.98
C GLY A 123 -15.61 -5.82 -5.75
N GLY A 124 -14.40 -5.25 -5.67
CA GLY A 124 -13.55 -5.31 -4.49
C GLY A 124 -12.44 -6.37 -4.49
N PHE A 125 -12.08 -6.97 -5.62
CA PHE A 125 -10.88 -7.83 -5.66
C PHE A 125 -9.60 -6.99 -5.51
N PRO A 126 -8.59 -7.46 -4.76
CA PRO A 126 -7.32 -6.77 -4.59
C PRO A 126 -6.58 -6.68 -5.93
N ALA A 127 -6.10 -5.48 -6.25
CA ALA A 127 -5.19 -5.29 -7.36
C ALA A 127 -3.88 -6.01 -7.04
N ASN A 128 -3.45 -6.86 -7.96
CA ASN A 128 -2.21 -7.63 -7.85
C ASN A 128 -1.39 -7.60 -9.15
N SER A 129 -0.25 -8.30 -9.16
CA SER A 129 0.61 -8.45 -10.34
C SER A 129 1.23 -7.13 -10.81
N MET A 130 1.51 -6.20 -9.89
CA MET A 130 2.33 -5.01 -10.13
C MET A 130 3.68 -5.09 -9.42
N SER A 131 4.68 -4.46 -10.01
CA SER A 131 5.93 -4.17 -9.31
C SER A 131 5.70 -3.10 -8.24
N GLN A 132 6.60 -3.03 -7.25
CA GLN A 132 6.58 -1.95 -6.24
C GLN A 132 6.63 -0.56 -6.91
N TYR A 133 7.36 -0.43 -8.02
CA TYR A 133 7.38 0.78 -8.84
C TYR A 133 5.99 1.16 -9.34
N GLY A 134 5.22 0.19 -9.86
CA GLY A 134 3.83 0.42 -10.29
C GLY A 134 2.92 0.89 -9.14
N ALA A 135 3.07 0.29 -7.96
CA ALA A 135 2.33 0.67 -6.76
C ALA A 135 2.69 2.09 -6.26
N LEU A 136 3.98 2.47 -6.29
CA LEU A 136 4.43 3.82 -5.96
C LEU A 136 3.98 4.87 -6.97
N MET A 137 3.93 4.52 -8.26
CA MET A 137 3.42 5.39 -9.30
C MET A 137 1.90 5.61 -9.18
N TYR A 138 1.14 4.61 -8.73
CA TYR A 138 -0.26 4.81 -8.33
C TYR A 138 -0.35 5.87 -7.23
N CYS A 139 0.49 5.80 -6.20
CA CYS A 139 0.52 6.79 -5.12
C CYS A 139 0.85 8.20 -5.64
N ARG A 140 1.82 8.32 -6.57
CA ARG A 140 2.15 9.59 -7.25
C ARG A 140 0.99 10.11 -8.07
N TRP A 141 0.31 9.26 -8.82
CA TRP A 141 -0.90 9.62 -9.57
C TRP A 141 -2.00 10.13 -8.64
N LEU A 142 -2.28 9.41 -7.55
CA LEU A 142 -3.32 9.78 -6.58
C LEU A 142 -3.02 11.11 -5.89
N TYR A 143 -1.74 11.38 -5.59
CA TYR A 143 -1.29 12.69 -5.11
C TYR A 143 -1.58 13.80 -6.11
N ASN A 144 -1.27 13.61 -7.39
CA ASN A 144 -1.56 14.61 -8.42
C ASN A 144 -3.06 14.81 -8.65
N LYS A 145 -3.88 13.77 -8.43
CA LYS A 145 -5.35 13.86 -8.52
C LYS A 145 -5.99 14.62 -7.37
N THR A 146 -5.49 14.44 -6.16
CA THR A 146 -6.18 14.86 -4.94
C THR A 146 -5.49 16.01 -4.21
N GLY A 147 -4.21 16.25 -4.50
CA GLY A 147 -3.34 17.12 -3.70
C GLY A 147 -2.99 16.55 -2.33
N ILE A 148 -3.40 15.31 -2.02
CA ILE A 148 -3.13 14.63 -0.76
C ILE A 148 -2.03 13.61 -0.98
N PHE A 149 -0.99 13.66 -0.16
CA PHE A 149 0.16 12.79 -0.28
C PHE A 149 -0.15 11.38 0.23
N TYR A 150 0.07 10.40 -0.64
CA TYR A 150 -0.03 8.97 -0.35
C TYR A 150 1.29 8.27 -0.69
N ARG A 151 1.53 7.14 -0.02
CA ARG A 151 2.68 6.26 -0.26
C ARG A 151 2.34 4.83 0.19
N LEU A 152 3.23 3.89 -0.07
CA LEU A 152 3.19 2.58 0.58
C LEU A 152 3.57 2.72 2.07
N PRO A 153 3.13 1.81 2.96
CA PRO A 153 3.60 1.78 4.33
C PRO A 153 5.10 1.45 4.39
N THR A 154 5.81 1.91 5.42
CA THR A 154 7.07 1.25 5.78
C THR A 154 6.77 -0.14 6.31
N GLU A 155 7.77 -1.03 6.30
CA GLU A 155 7.66 -2.35 6.93
C GLU A 155 7.24 -2.22 8.42
N ALA A 156 7.80 -1.25 9.14
CA ALA A 156 7.48 -1.02 10.54
C ALA A 156 6.05 -0.50 10.75
N GLU A 157 5.58 0.41 9.88
CA GLU A 157 4.18 0.88 9.92
C GLU A 157 3.19 -0.24 9.62
N TRP A 158 3.52 -1.10 8.64
CA TRP A 158 2.70 -2.24 8.27
C TRP A 158 2.57 -3.21 9.45
N GLU A 159 3.68 -3.59 10.08
CA GLU A 159 3.66 -4.54 11.21
C GLU A 159 2.94 -3.95 12.43
N TYR A 160 3.18 -2.67 12.73
CA TYR A 160 2.46 -1.96 13.80
C TYR A 160 0.95 -1.97 13.59
N ALA A 161 0.52 -1.65 12.37
CA ALA A 161 -0.88 -1.64 11.98
C ALA A 161 -1.50 -3.04 12.00
N CYS A 162 -0.76 -4.05 11.53
CA CYS A 162 -1.18 -5.46 11.54
C CYS A 162 -1.43 -5.94 12.97
N ARG A 163 -0.48 -5.70 13.87
CA ARG A 163 -0.55 -6.11 15.28
C ARG A 163 -1.70 -5.44 16.04
N ALA A 164 -2.05 -4.21 15.69
CA ALA A 164 -3.14 -3.46 16.33
C ALA A 164 -3.08 -3.45 17.87
N GLY A 165 -1.86 -3.38 18.43
CA GLY A 165 -1.58 -3.42 19.87
C GLY A 165 -1.28 -4.81 20.45
N SER A 166 -1.43 -5.88 19.67
CA SER A 166 -1.05 -7.23 20.07
C SER A 166 0.46 -7.45 20.10
N THR A 167 0.92 -8.30 21.02
CA THR A 167 2.32 -8.76 21.11
C THR A 167 2.46 -10.25 20.74
N THR A 168 1.41 -10.88 20.23
CA THR A 168 1.41 -12.30 19.81
C THR A 168 1.81 -12.45 18.34
N ALA A 169 1.94 -13.70 17.86
CA ALA A 169 2.30 -13.99 16.47
C ALA A 169 1.28 -13.43 15.44
N TYR A 170 0.01 -13.38 15.83
CA TYR A 170 -1.11 -12.82 15.06
C TYR A 170 -1.85 -11.76 15.90
N PRO A 171 -2.64 -10.85 15.31
CA PRO A 171 -3.38 -9.84 16.08
C PRO A 171 -4.45 -10.43 16.99
N PHE A 172 -4.87 -11.67 16.74
CA PHE A 172 -5.88 -12.39 17.52
C PHE A 172 -5.31 -13.43 18.51
N GLY A 173 -4.00 -13.66 18.53
CA GLY A 173 -3.36 -14.63 19.43
C GLY A 173 -2.20 -15.39 18.79
N ASN A 174 -1.87 -16.56 19.34
CA ASN A 174 -0.78 -17.42 18.86
C ASN A 174 -1.25 -18.68 18.11
N ASP A 175 -2.56 -18.92 18.04
CA ASP A 175 -3.13 -20.11 17.40
C ASP A 175 -3.34 -19.86 15.90
N ALA A 176 -2.45 -20.39 15.07
CA ALA A 176 -2.52 -20.28 13.62
C ALA A 176 -3.82 -20.85 13.03
N ALA A 177 -4.49 -21.79 13.70
CA ALA A 177 -5.74 -22.38 13.21
C ALA A 177 -6.90 -21.36 13.18
N GLN A 178 -6.78 -20.26 13.92
CA GLN A 178 -7.75 -19.17 13.91
C GLN A 178 -7.57 -18.22 12.70
N LEU A 179 -6.48 -18.34 11.94
CA LEU A 179 -6.20 -17.41 10.84
C LEU A 179 -7.31 -17.41 9.78
N LYS A 180 -7.96 -18.56 9.54
CA LYS A 180 -9.07 -18.69 8.59
C LYS A 180 -10.25 -17.75 8.83
N ASP A 181 -10.36 -17.18 10.03
CA ASP A 181 -11.39 -16.20 10.38
C ASP A 181 -11.00 -14.76 10.01
N TYR A 182 -9.72 -14.51 9.71
CA TYR A 182 -9.12 -13.18 9.52
C TYR A 182 -8.38 -13.03 8.18
N GLY A 183 -8.06 -14.13 7.51
CA GLY A 183 -7.18 -14.16 6.36
C GLY A 183 -7.44 -15.31 5.39
N TRP A 184 -7.08 -15.08 4.12
CA TRP A 184 -7.12 -16.09 3.07
C TRP A 184 -5.74 -16.70 2.84
N THR A 185 -5.57 -17.96 3.21
CA THR A 185 -4.33 -18.73 3.04
C THR A 185 -4.63 -20.05 2.34
N VAL A 186 -3.62 -20.85 2.03
CA VAL A 186 -3.82 -22.12 1.30
C VAL A 186 -4.85 -23.05 1.97
N GLU A 187 -5.04 -22.93 3.29
CA GLU A 187 -5.99 -23.73 4.07
C GLU A 187 -7.47 -23.39 3.81
N ASN A 188 -7.81 -22.18 3.36
CA ASN A 188 -9.21 -21.76 3.14
C ASN A 188 -9.46 -21.01 1.82
N SER A 189 -8.42 -20.62 1.07
CA SER A 189 -8.53 -19.78 -0.12
C SER A 189 -8.99 -20.54 -1.37
N THR A 190 -8.85 -21.86 -1.40
CA THR A 190 -8.97 -22.68 -2.63
C THR A 190 -8.03 -22.24 -3.75
N GLU A 191 -6.83 -21.78 -3.38
CA GLU A 191 -5.77 -21.32 -4.29
C GLU A 191 -6.17 -20.13 -5.18
N VAL A 192 -7.08 -19.28 -4.68
CA VAL A 192 -7.47 -18.02 -5.32
C VAL A 192 -7.47 -16.87 -4.32
N TYR A 193 -7.24 -15.65 -4.78
CA TYR A 193 -7.48 -14.44 -3.98
C TYR A 193 -8.98 -14.11 -3.97
N HIS A 194 -9.43 -13.46 -2.91
CA HIS A 194 -10.84 -13.16 -2.66
C HIS A 194 -11.07 -11.65 -2.62
N LYS A 195 -12.34 -11.24 -2.56
CA LYS A 195 -12.67 -9.83 -2.37
C LYS A 195 -12.21 -9.38 -1.00
N VAL A 196 -11.75 -8.13 -0.95
CA VAL A 196 -11.29 -7.54 0.30
C VAL A 196 -12.44 -7.42 1.30
N GLY A 197 -12.14 -7.61 2.58
CA GLY A 197 -13.07 -7.38 3.68
C GLY A 197 -14.13 -8.46 3.89
N GLU A 198 -13.96 -9.65 3.31
CA GLU A 198 -14.90 -10.77 3.51
C GLU A 198 -14.69 -11.53 4.83
N LEU A 199 -13.53 -11.36 5.48
CA LEU A 199 -13.19 -11.95 6.77
C LEU A 199 -13.12 -10.89 7.89
N LYS A 200 -12.80 -11.31 9.13
CA LYS A 200 -12.78 -10.40 10.28
C LYS A 200 -11.59 -9.43 10.19
N PRO A 201 -11.77 -8.14 10.55
CA PRO A 201 -10.66 -7.23 10.67
C PRO A 201 -9.87 -7.47 11.97
N ASN A 202 -8.68 -6.86 12.06
CA ASN A 202 -7.99 -6.71 13.34
C ASN A 202 -8.68 -5.66 14.24
N ALA A 203 -8.14 -5.47 15.45
CA ALA A 203 -8.73 -4.57 16.47
C ALA A 203 -8.84 -3.09 16.04
N TRP A 204 -8.15 -2.68 14.97
CA TRP A 204 -8.20 -1.31 14.44
C TRP A 204 -9.10 -1.18 13.20
N GLY A 205 -9.74 -2.26 12.75
CA GLY A 205 -10.62 -2.22 11.57
C GLY A 205 -9.87 -2.32 10.24
N LEU A 206 -8.65 -2.86 10.25
CA LEU A 206 -7.92 -3.25 9.04
C LEU A 206 -8.21 -4.70 8.71
N TYR A 207 -8.56 -4.94 7.46
CA TYR A 207 -8.90 -6.24 6.91
C TYR A 207 -7.75 -6.79 6.07
N ASP A 208 -7.73 -8.11 5.91
CA ASP A 208 -6.82 -8.82 5.00
C ASP A 208 -5.35 -8.48 5.27
N MET A 209 -5.01 -8.12 6.52
CA MET A 209 -3.62 -7.89 6.92
C MET A 209 -2.82 -9.20 6.94
N LEU A 210 -3.50 -10.35 6.88
CA LEU A 210 -2.90 -11.69 6.92
C LEU A 210 -3.48 -12.51 5.78
N GLY A 211 -2.67 -12.91 4.80
CA GLY A 211 -3.14 -13.62 3.60
C GLY A 211 -3.80 -12.71 2.58
N ASN A 212 -4.71 -13.27 1.78
CA ASN A 212 -5.20 -12.70 0.53
C ASN A 212 -4.01 -12.40 -0.41
N VAL A 213 -3.57 -11.16 -0.58
CA VAL A 213 -2.32 -10.89 -1.32
C VAL A 213 -1.24 -10.32 -0.40
N GLY A 214 0.00 -10.72 -0.63
CA GLY A 214 1.15 -10.11 0.03
C GLY A 214 1.27 -8.65 -0.39
N GLU A 215 1.70 -7.78 0.52
CA GLU A 215 1.66 -6.34 0.29
C GLU A 215 3.04 -5.72 0.18
N TRP A 216 3.25 -4.95 -0.90
CA TRP A 216 4.44 -4.12 -1.04
C TRP A 216 4.57 -3.10 0.11
N THR A 217 5.77 -3.05 0.70
CA THR A 217 6.19 -1.95 1.59
C THR A 217 7.16 -1.02 0.87
N MET A 218 7.57 0.09 1.48
CA MET A 218 8.61 0.98 0.94
C MET A 218 10.04 0.48 1.13
N ASP A 219 10.24 -0.57 1.91
CA ASP A 219 11.55 -0.91 2.45
C ASP A 219 12.37 -1.76 1.46
N GLN A 220 13.66 -1.48 1.39
CA GLN A 220 14.63 -2.45 0.88
C GLN A 220 14.60 -3.67 1.82
N TYR A 221 14.56 -4.86 1.25
CA TYR A 221 14.74 -6.07 2.04
C TYR A 221 16.22 -6.19 2.41
N ASP A 222 16.48 -6.28 3.71
CA ASP A 222 17.77 -6.62 4.33
C ASP A 222 17.45 -7.56 5.50
N GLU A 223 18.12 -8.72 5.54
CA GLU A 223 17.97 -9.70 6.62
C GLU A 223 18.39 -9.12 7.97
N GLU A 224 19.28 -8.14 7.95
CA GLU A 224 19.84 -7.48 9.12
C GLU A 224 19.14 -6.14 9.43
N ALA A 225 18.06 -5.80 8.71
CA ALA A 225 17.36 -4.51 8.83
C ALA A 225 16.99 -4.19 10.28
N TYR A 226 16.47 -5.16 11.02
CA TYR A 226 15.99 -4.95 12.39
C TYR A 226 17.13 -4.68 13.38
N LYS A 227 18.37 -5.12 13.10
CA LYS A 227 19.53 -4.75 13.94
C LYS A 227 19.85 -3.27 13.85
N LYS A 228 19.61 -2.68 12.67
CA LYS A 228 19.93 -1.30 12.28
C LYS A 228 18.72 -0.36 12.37
N ALA A 229 17.54 -0.88 12.69
CA ALA A 229 16.30 -0.11 12.71
C ALA A 229 16.41 1.12 13.61
N GLU A 230 16.04 2.28 13.07
CA GLU A 230 15.97 3.54 13.82
C GLU A 230 14.90 3.45 14.92
N ALA A 231 15.07 4.22 15.99
CA ALA A 231 14.13 4.18 17.11
C ALA A 231 12.77 4.82 16.80
N ALA A 232 12.70 5.73 15.81
CA ALA A 232 11.48 6.43 15.44
C ALA A 232 11.26 6.34 13.92
N ASN A 233 10.06 5.92 13.52
CA ASN A 233 9.63 5.70 12.14
C ASN A 233 10.67 4.97 11.28
N PRO A 234 11.04 3.72 11.65
CA PRO A 234 12.05 2.97 10.90
C PRO A 234 11.63 2.83 9.44
N TRP A 235 12.56 3.13 8.55
CA TRP A 235 12.43 2.93 7.11
C TRP A 235 13.79 2.54 6.54
N ASN A 236 13.94 1.28 6.13
CA ASN A 236 15.13 0.81 5.44
C ASN A 236 15.10 1.31 3.99
N LYS A 237 15.69 2.49 3.77
CA LYS A 237 15.62 3.20 2.50
C LYS A 237 16.23 2.38 1.36
N PRO A 238 15.50 2.24 0.23
CA PRO A 238 16.02 1.72 -1.02
C PRO A 238 17.38 2.28 -1.46
N THR A 239 18.35 1.39 -1.67
CA THR A 239 19.59 1.69 -2.41
C THR A 239 19.61 1.04 -3.79
N ASP A 240 18.84 -0.05 -3.95
CA ASP A 240 18.70 -0.80 -5.19
C ASP A 240 17.23 -0.94 -5.55
N LYS A 241 16.90 -1.53 -6.70
CA LYS A 241 15.49 -1.76 -7.11
C LYS A 241 14.81 -2.90 -6.34
N THR A 242 15.62 -3.86 -5.93
CA THR A 242 15.24 -5.18 -5.42
C THR A 242 16.40 -5.68 -4.56
N PRO A 243 16.20 -6.61 -3.61
CA PRO A 243 14.92 -7.06 -3.11
C PRO A 243 14.17 -6.00 -2.29
N ARG A 244 12.85 -6.03 -2.35
CA ARG A 244 11.93 -5.25 -1.53
C ARG A 244 11.25 -6.14 -0.51
N THR A 245 10.82 -5.56 0.60
CA THR A 245 10.07 -6.31 1.60
C THR A 245 8.58 -6.33 1.25
N VAL A 246 8.01 -7.53 1.26
CA VAL A 246 6.58 -7.81 1.21
C VAL A 246 6.12 -8.33 2.58
N LYS A 247 4.91 -7.97 3.00
CA LYS A 247 4.32 -8.39 4.28
C LYS A 247 2.96 -9.06 4.08
N GLY A 248 2.45 -9.73 5.12
CA GLY A 248 1.09 -10.28 5.17
C GLY A 248 0.95 -11.76 4.81
N GLY A 249 1.87 -12.30 4.00
CA GLY A 249 1.67 -13.60 3.35
C GLY A 249 0.54 -13.54 2.31
N HIS A 250 0.23 -14.65 1.66
CA HIS A 250 -0.77 -14.67 0.59
C HIS A 250 -1.56 -15.97 0.49
N TYR A 251 -2.57 -15.99 -0.40
CA TYR A 251 -3.53 -17.08 -0.57
C TYR A 251 -2.96 -18.45 -0.96
N LEU A 252 -1.67 -18.53 -1.34
CA LEU A 252 -0.97 -19.79 -1.66
C LEU A 252 -0.01 -20.24 -0.56
N GLU A 253 0.14 -19.43 0.49
CA GLU A 253 1.03 -19.75 1.60
C GLU A 253 0.24 -20.30 2.80
N PRO A 254 0.90 -21.08 3.67
CA PRO A 254 0.29 -21.55 4.90
C PRO A 254 0.12 -20.42 5.93
N ALA A 255 -0.78 -20.62 6.89
CA ALA A 255 -1.03 -19.66 7.97
C ALA A 255 0.22 -19.25 8.76
N THR A 256 1.25 -20.10 8.83
CA THR A 256 2.53 -19.80 9.51
C THR A 256 3.38 -18.76 8.78
N ALA A 257 3.18 -18.57 7.48
CA ALA A 257 3.83 -17.53 6.68
C ALA A 257 3.15 -16.16 6.84
N ALA A 258 1.88 -16.13 7.26
CA ALA A 258 1.09 -14.92 7.46
C ALA A 258 1.10 -14.41 8.91
N ARG A 259 2.18 -14.63 9.67
CA ARG A 259 2.34 -13.99 11.00
C ARG A 259 2.58 -12.49 10.83
N SER A 260 2.27 -11.69 11.85
CA SER A 260 2.49 -10.24 11.81
C SER A 260 3.96 -9.86 11.55
N ALA A 261 4.90 -10.65 12.09
CA ALA A 261 6.34 -10.41 11.92
C ALA A 261 6.91 -10.94 10.60
N SER A 262 6.21 -11.84 9.90
CA SER A 262 6.73 -12.50 8.69
C SER A 262 7.16 -11.48 7.64
N ARG A 263 8.25 -11.80 6.94
CA ARG A 263 8.84 -10.97 5.89
C ARG A 263 9.02 -11.85 4.66
N LEU A 264 8.59 -11.36 3.51
CA LEU A 264 8.84 -12.01 2.23
C LEU A 264 9.80 -11.13 1.41
N LYS A 265 10.91 -11.74 0.98
CA LYS A 265 11.89 -11.13 0.08
C LYS A 265 11.35 -11.17 -1.35
N SER A 266 11.28 -10.03 -2.02
CA SER A 266 10.92 -10.04 -3.44
C SER A 266 11.99 -10.67 -4.31
N ASP A 267 11.55 -11.39 -5.33
CA ASP A 267 12.43 -12.01 -6.32
C ASP A 267 12.50 -11.18 -7.60
N GLU A 268 13.70 -11.07 -8.18
CA GLU A 268 13.90 -10.48 -9.50
C GLU A 268 13.17 -11.26 -10.58
N ALA A 269 13.07 -12.58 -10.43
CA ALA A 269 12.40 -13.48 -11.37
C ALA A 269 10.91 -13.13 -11.56
N TRP A 270 10.29 -12.42 -10.60
CA TRP A 270 8.93 -11.91 -10.74
C TRP A 270 8.81 -10.86 -11.84
N ASN A 271 9.91 -10.38 -12.44
CA ASN A 271 9.88 -9.42 -13.54
C ASN A 271 10.44 -10.02 -14.84
N ASP A 272 10.64 -11.34 -14.92
CA ASP A 272 11.31 -11.99 -16.04
C ASP A 272 10.47 -12.04 -17.32
N ARG A 273 9.14 -12.09 -17.23
CA ARG A 273 8.26 -12.05 -18.42
C ARG A 273 8.20 -10.68 -19.11
N ASP A 274 9.05 -9.69 -18.76
CA ASP A 274 9.19 -8.47 -19.56
C ASP A 274 9.64 -8.84 -20.99
N PRO A 275 8.75 -8.74 -22.00
CA PRO A 275 9.07 -9.19 -23.34
C PRO A 275 9.88 -8.13 -24.13
N GLN A 276 10.14 -6.95 -23.54
CA GLN A 276 10.78 -5.85 -24.24
C GLN A 276 12.31 -5.91 -24.14
N ILE A 277 12.98 -5.71 -25.28
CA ILE A 277 14.43 -5.53 -25.36
C ILE A 277 14.69 -4.16 -26.03
N PRO A 278 15.36 -3.21 -25.35
CA PRO A 278 15.81 -3.27 -23.95
C PRO A 278 14.63 -3.32 -22.96
N LYS A 279 14.83 -3.99 -21.81
CA LYS A 279 13.83 -4.07 -20.73
C LYS A 279 13.37 -2.65 -20.35
N SER A 280 12.06 -2.43 -20.30
CA SER A 280 11.51 -1.10 -20.06
C SER A 280 11.37 -0.81 -18.56
N LYS A 281 10.72 0.31 -18.21
CA LYS A 281 10.26 0.52 -16.83
C LYS A 281 9.17 -0.51 -16.57
N TRP A 282 9.50 -1.69 -16.03
CA TRP A 282 8.55 -2.78 -15.89
C TRP A 282 7.56 -2.52 -14.74
N TRP A 283 6.28 -2.44 -15.09
CA TRP A 283 5.18 -2.04 -14.20
C TRP A 283 4.47 -3.21 -13.54
N ASN A 284 4.49 -4.35 -14.23
CA ASN A 284 3.79 -5.55 -13.83
C ASN A 284 4.75 -6.49 -13.10
N ALA A 285 4.23 -7.54 -12.50
CA ALA A 285 5.04 -8.61 -11.93
C ALA A 285 4.31 -9.93 -12.14
N ASP A 286 5.09 -10.99 -12.33
CA ASP A 286 4.70 -12.40 -12.34
C ASP A 286 4.42 -12.91 -10.94
N ALA A 287 3.75 -12.07 -10.16
CA ALA A 287 3.46 -12.26 -8.77
C ALA A 287 1.95 -11.99 -8.57
N PRO A 288 1.07 -12.91 -9.03
CA PRO A 288 -0.39 -12.77 -8.89
C PRO A 288 -0.87 -12.82 -7.45
N PHE A 289 0.05 -13.05 -6.53
CA PHE A 289 -0.13 -13.10 -5.10
C PHE A 289 0.39 -11.84 -4.39
N ILE A 290 0.83 -10.81 -5.12
CA ILE A 290 1.34 -9.57 -4.55
C ILE A 290 0.51 -8.37 -5.02
N GLY A 291 -0.03 -7.64 -4.05
CA GLY A 291 -0.69 -6.36 -4.21
C GLY A 291 -0.08 -5.31 -3.29
N PHE A 292 -0.89 -4.37 -2.83
CA PHE A 292 -0.46 -3.34 -1.89
C PHE A 292 -1.63 -2.64 -1.22
N ARG A 293 -1.34 -1.92 -0.13
CA ARG A 293 -2.22 -0.89 0.42
C ARG A 293 -1.50 0.44 0.53
N ILE A 294 -2.27 1.51 0.72
CA ILE A 294 -1.73 2.87 0.81
C ILE A 294 -1.82 3.42 2.23
N VAL A 295 -0.90 4.33 2.54
CA VAL A 295 -0.94 5.16 3.74
C VAL A 295 -0.86 6.64 3.39
N ARG A 296 -1.33 7.46 4.32
CA ARG A 296 -1.29 8.92 4.26
C ARG A 296 -0.81 9.46 5.61
N PRO A 297 0.31 10.20 5.68
CA PRO A 297 0.77 10.80 6.92
C PRO A 297 -0.23 11.87 7.41
N VAL A 298 -0.40 12.01 8.72
CA VAL A 298 -1.29 13.05 9.29
C VAL A 298 -0.79 14.44 8.90
N LYS A 299 0.50 14.70 9.17
CA LYS A 299 1.19 15.89 8.68
C LYS A 299 1.56 15.69 7.22
N GLN A 300 0.89 16.42 6.34
CA GLN A 300 1.18 16.36 4.91
C GLN A 300 2.53 17.04 4.62
N PRO A 301 3.39 16.45 3.77
CA PRO A 301 4.59 17.12 3.31
C PRO A 301 4.23 18.36 2.49
N THR A 302 5.16 19.30 2.43
CA THR A 302 5.12 20.37 1.42
C THR A 302 5.22 19.77 0.02
N LYS A 303 4.82 20.53 -1.00
CA LYS A 303 4.94 20.10 -2.40
C LYS A 303 6.37 19.69 -2.77
N ALA A 304 7.36 20.47 -2.35
CA ALA A 304 8.77 20.18 -2.62
C ALA A 304 9.25 18.88 -1.94
N GLU A 305 8.80 18.63 -0.71
CA GLU A 305 9.10 17.38 0.00
C GLU A 305 8.42 16.17 -0.66
N ALA A 306 7.18 16.31 -1.11
CA ALA A 306 6.46 15.25 -1.85
C ALA A 306 7.14 14.95 -3.20
N GLU A 307 7.52 15.98 -3.95
CA GLU A 307 8.25 15.84 -5.21
C GLU A 307 9.61 15.18 -4.99
N LYS A 308 10.34 15.59 -3.95
CA LYS A 308 11.59 14.95 -3.56
C LYS A 308 11.40 13.48 -3.18
N PHE A 309 10.35 13.16 -2.42
CA PHE A 309 10.04 11.78 -2.06
C PHE A 309 9.85 10.92 -3.32
N PHE A 310 9.05 11.36 -4.29
CA PHE A 310 8.86 10.58 -5.51
C PHE A 310 10.13 10.52 -6.35
N ALA A 311 10.95 11.58 -6.37
CA ALA A 311 12.24 11.54 -7.03
C ALA A 311 13.16 10.46 -6.44
N ASP A 312 13.22 10.38 -5.10
CA ASP A 312 14.04 9.40 -4.39
C ASP A 312 13.41 7.98 -4.42
N ALA A 313 12.09 7.83 -4.35
CA ALA A 313 11.46 6.50 -4.30
C ALA A 313 11.31 5.87 -5.69
N ILE A 314 11.25 6.69 -6.74
CA ILE A 314 10.86 6.27 -8.09
C ILE A 314 11.92 6.68 -9.11
N ASP A 315 12.23 7.97 -9.19
CA ASP A 315 12.95 8.52 -10.34
C ASP A 315 14.46 8.18 -10.33
N GLN A 316 15.07 8.00 -9.15
CA GLN A 316 16.49 7.60 -9.07
C GLN A 316 16.78 6.21 -9.65
N PHE A 317 15.76 5.35 -9.75
CA PHE A 317 15.88 4.00 -10.30
C PHE A 317 15.53 3.93 -11.79
N VAL A 318 15.27 5.06 -12.44
CA VAL A 318 15.01 5.10 -13.88
C VAL A 318 16.29 4.73 -14.63
N GLY A 319 16.25 3.60 -15.36
CA GLY A 319 17.39 3.11 -16.15
C GLY A 319 18.41 2.26 -15.39
N ALA A 320 18.32 2.16 -14.05
CA ALA A 320 19.10 1.18 -13.29
C ALA A 320 18.70 -0.24 -13.74
N ARG A 321 19.66 -1.11 -14.01
CA ARG A 321 19.41 -2.49 -14.44
C ARG A 321 19.34 -3.40 -13.24
#